data_AF-A0A6M0MA99-F1
#
_entry.id   AF-A0A6M0MA99-F1
#
_cell.length_a   1.000
_cell.length_b   1.000
_cell.length_c   1.000
_cell.angle_alpha   90.00
_cell.angle_beta   90.00
_cell.angle_gamma   90.00
#
_symmetry.space_group_name_H-M   'P 1'
#
loop_
_entity.id
_entity.type
_entity.pdbx_description
1 polymer ?
#
loop_
_entity_poly.entity_id
_entity_poly.type
_entity_poly.pdbx_seq_one_letter_code
_entity_poly.pdbx_strand_id
1 'polypeptide(L)'
;MSDPSTWLYPPVAPEFWDIIRKALLPYNKDTTPVSKGIGVIPETFRKFNGVIRTSHPLYSFAIWGELARYLNTQELDYGLGKHSPLGKLYLKNNNAKIVLIGTDFESNTSIHLAEHYLNRKTIIQ
;
A
#
# COMPACT_ATOMS: atom_id res chain seq x y z
N MET A 1 3.27 -8.49 -4.03
CA MET A 1 2.78 -9.88 -3.89
C MET A 1 3.23 -10.39 -2.53
N SER A 2 2.33 -11.02 -1.76
CA SER A 2 2.61 -11.56 -0.41
C SER A 2 3.08 -13.02 -0.47
N ASP A 3 3.37 -13.61 0.69
CA ASP A 3 3.66 -15.04 0.79
C ASP A 3 2.48 -15.88 0.25
N PRO A 4 2.72 -16.90 -0.60
CA PRO A 4 1.66 -17.71 -1.19
C PRO A 4 0.84 -18.53 -0.18
N SER A 5 1.38 -18.80 1.01
CA SER A 5 0.63 -19.49 2.08
C SER A 5 -0.54 -18.68 2.62
N THR A 6 -0.58 -17.36 2.39
CA THR A 6 -1.67 -16.49 2.84
C THR A 6 -2.70 -16.22 1.75
N TRP A 7 -2.53 -16.77 0.54
CA TRP A 7 -3.43 -16.50 -0.58
C TRP A 7 -4.74 -17.28 -0.44
N LEU A 8 -5.86 -16.56 -0.60
CA LEU A 8 -7.20 -17.12 -0.51
C LEU A 8 -8.01 -16.96 -1.81
N TYR A 9 -7.58 -16.09 -2.73
CA TYR A 9 -8.38 -15.69 -3.90
C TYR A 9 -7.55 -15.63 -5.20
N PRO A 10 -7.22 -16.78 -5.82
CA PRO A 10 -7.45 -18.15 -5.34
C PRO A 10 -6.31 -18.62 -4.40
N PRO A 11 -6.55 -19.67 -3.58
CA PRO A 11 -5.46 -20.33 -2.88
C PRO A 11 -4.61 -21.16 -3.85
N VAL A 12 -3.37 -21.42 -3.47
CA VAL A 12 -2.45 -22.31 -4.19
C VAL A 12 -2.00 -23.43 -3.26
N ALA A 13 -1.90 -24.65 -3.79
CA ALA A 13 -1.54 -25.82 -3.02
C ALA A 13 -0.11 -25.72 -2.42
N PRO A 14 0.12 -26.21 -1.18
CA PRO A 14 1.38 -26.02 -0.45
C PRO A 14 2.64 -26.47 -1.19
N GLU A 15 2.55 -27.52 -2.01
CA GLU A 15 3.64 -28.05 -2.82
C GLU A 15 4.23 -27.02 -3.81
N PHE A 16 3.48 -25.97 -4.15
CA PHE A 16 3.95 -24.91 -5.05
C PHE A 16 4.53 -23.69 -4.33
N TRP A 17 4.36 -23.55 -3.01
CA TRP A 17 4.72 -22.33 -2.28
C TRP A 17 6.19 -21.97 -2.44
N ASP A 18 7.11 -22.94 -2.33
CA ASP A 18 8.54 -22.68 -2.42
C ASP A 18 8.99 -22.31 -3.85
N ILE A 19 8.39 -22.92 -4.86
CA ILE A 19 8.65 -22.56 -6.27
C ILE A 19 8.18 -21.13 -6.52
N ILE A 20 7.01 -20.76 -6.02
CA ILE A 20 6.47 -19.41 -6.14
C ILE A 20 7.36 -18.40 -5.43
N ARG A 21 7.76 -18.65 -4.18
CA ARG A 21 8.67 -17.77 -3.42
C ARG A 21 9.97 -17.50 -4.18
N LYS A 22 10.54 -18.53 -4.81
CA LYS A 22 11.78 -18.42 -5.61
C LYS A 22 11.58 -17.69 -6.94
N ALA A 23 10.40 -17.81 -7.55
CA ALA A 23 10.09 -17.22 -8.85
C ALA A 23 9.50 -15.80 -8.77
N LEU A 24 9.05 -15.37 -7.59
CA LEU A 24 8.45 -14.05 -7.40
C LEU A 24 9.46 -12.94 -7.73
N LEU A 25 9.07 -12.07 -8.66
CA LEU A 25 9.86 -10.89 -8.98
C LEU A 25 9.83 -9.90 -7.80
N PRO A 26 10.97 -9.27 -7.47
CA PRO A 26 10.99 -8.18 -6.52
C PRO A 26 10.04 -7.05 -6.92
N TYR A 27 9.50 -6.37 -5.93
CA TYR A 27 8.71 -5.18 -6.17
C TYR A 27 9.54 -4.12 -6.90
N ASN A 28 8.96 -3.55 -7.94
CA ASN A 28 9.51 -2.42 -8.69
C ASN A 28 8.39 -1.38 -8.87
N LYS A 29 8.65 -0.15 -8.43
CA LYS A 29 7.67 0.94 -8.43
C LYS A 29 7.08 1.24 -9.81
N ASP A 30 7.88 1.06 -10.86
CA ASP A 30 7.55 1.42 -12.24
C ASP A 30 6.81 0.27 -12.95
N THR A 31 7.23 -0.98 -12.72
CA THR A 31 6.73 -2.14 -13.45
C THR A 31 5.72 -3.00 -12.69
N THR A 32 5.76 -3.04 -11.36
CA THR A 32 4.80 -3.84 -10.58
C THR A 32 3.39 -3.25 -10.71
N PRO A 33 2.41 -4.01 -11.21
CA PRO A 33 1.05 -3.50 -11.39
C PRO A 33 0.36 -3.24 -10.04
N VAL A 34 -0.66 -2.39 -10.07
CA VAL A 34 -1.62 -2.26 -8.96
C VAL A 34 -2.50 -3.51 -8.93
N SER A 35 -2.84 -3.98 -7.72
CA SER A 35 -3.77 -5.11 -7.57
C SER A 35 -5.13 -4.78 -8.19
N LYS A 36 -5.75 -5.75 -8.87
CA LYS A 36 -7.03 -5.59 -9.55
C LYS A 36 -8.13 -5.03 -8.64
N GLY A 37 -8.13 -5.40 -7.36
CA GLY A 37 -9.12 -4.95 -6.38
C GLY A 37 -9.04 -3.47 -5.99
N ILE A 38 -7.93 -2.78 -6.30
CA ILE A 38 -7.76 -1.34 -6.04
C ILE A 38 -8.38 -0.49 -7.16
N GLY A 39 -8.51 -1.06 -8.37
CA GLY A 39 -9.20 -0.43 -9.50
C GLY A 39 -8.30 0.18 -10.58
N VAL A 40 -8.93 0.59 -11.68
CA VAL A 40 -8.25 1.08 -12.90
C VAL A 40 -7.70 2.50 -12.76
N ILE A 41 -8.32 3.34 -11.93
CA ILE A 41 -7.90 4.73 -11.72
C ILE A 41 -6.51 4.78 -11.10
N PRO A 42 -6.19 4.08 -9.98
CA PRO A 42 -4.84 4.08 -9.44
C PRO A 42 -3.77 3.47 -10.37
N GLU A 43 -4.12 2.43 -11.15
CA GLU A 43 -3.21 1.84 -12.14
C GLU A 43 -2.87 2.79 -13.29
N THR A 44 -3.85 3.60 -13.70
CA THR A 44 -3.66 4.65 -14.72
C THR A 44 -2.89 5.82 -14.14
N PHE A 45 -3.31 6.32 -12.97
CA PHE A 45 -2.74 7.48 -12.29
C PHE A 45 -1.26 7.29 -11.98
N ARG A 46 -0.82 6.12 -11.49
CA ARG A 46 0.60 5.89 -11.16
C ARG A 46 1.56 6.03 -12.35
N LYS A 47 1.04 6.00 -13.60
CA LYS A 47 1.83 6.11 -14.84
C LYS A 47 1.86 7.54 -15.40
N PHE A 48 1.15 8.48 -14.79
CA PHE A 48 1.09 9.85 -15.28
C PHE A 48 2.42 10.59 -15.03
N ASN A 49 2.74 11.54 -15.90
CA ASN A 49 3.95 12.34 -15.77
C ASN A 49 3.97 13.11 -14.43
N GLY A 50 5.11 13.07 -13.75
CA GLY A 50 5.30 13.72 -12.45
C GLY A 50 4.71 12.95 -11.25
N VAL A 51 4.04 11.82 -11.47
CA VAL A 51 3.61 10.93 -10.38
C VAL A 51 4.78 10.09 -9.93
N ILE A 52 4.99 10.00 -8.62
CA ILE A 52 5.96 9.10 -8.01
C ILE A 52 5.23 8.02 -7.23
N ARG A 53 5.92 6.91 -6.95
CA ARG A 53 5.39 5.82 -6.14
C ARG A 53 6.38 5.41 -5.05
N THR A 54 5.87 5.21 -3.84
CA THR A 54 6.67 4.78 -2.68
C THR A 54 7.16 3.34 -2.84
N SER A 55 8.21 2.97 -2.09
CA SER A 55 8.93 1.70 -2.27
C SER A 55 8.33 0.48 -1.54
N HIS A 56 7.22 0.62 -0.82
CA HIS A 56 6.67 -0.48 -0.03
C HIS A 56 6.06 -1.57 -0.93
N PRO A 57 6.46 -2.85 -0.81
CA PRO A 57 6.08 -3.90 -1.75
C PRO A 57 4.59 -4.30 -1.74
N LEU A 58 3.91 -4.11 -0.60
CA LEU A 58 2.48 -4.42 -0.43
C LEU A 58 1.55 -3.19 -0.37
N TYR A 59 2.00 -2.07 0.23
CA TYR A 59 1.15 -0.92 0.56
C TYR A 59 1.62 0.39 -0.08
N SER A 60 2.25 0.33 -1.25
CA SER A 60 2.78 1.52 -1.94
C SER A 60 1.70 2.57 -2.25
N PHE A 61 2.05 3.85 -2.21
CA PHE A 61 1.20 4.97 -2.62
C PHE A 61 1.73 5.63 -3.90
N ALA A 62 0.82 6.00 -4.80
CA ALA A 62 1.12 6.88 -5.94
C ALA A 62 0.80 8.33 -5.55
N ILE A 63 1.71 9.26 -5.83
CA ILE A 63 1.68 10.61 -5.26
C ILE A 63 2.08 11.63 -6.33
N TRP A 64 1.32 12.71 -6.42
CA TRP A 64 1.56 13.81 -7.33
C TRP A 64 1.43 15.15 -6.60
N GLY A 65 2.13 16.17 -7.10
CA GLY A 65 2.08 17.53 -6.59
C GLY A 65 3.17 17.86 -5.59
N GLU A 66 3.02 18.99 -4.91
CA GLU A 66 4.08 19.66 -4.13
C GLU A 66 4.60 18.80 -2.96
N LEU A 67 3.74 17.98 -2.36
CA LEU A 67 4.09 17.13 -1.22
C LEU A 67 4.71 15.78 -1.64
N ALA A 68 4.86 15.50 -2.93
CA ALA A 68 5.32 14.19 -3.41
C ALA A 68 6.63 13.76 -2.73
N ARG A 69 7.65 14.63 -2.73
CA ARG A 69 8.95 14.32 -2.11
C ARG A 69 8.84 14.03 -0.62
N TYR A 70 8.01 14.80 0.10
CA TYR A 70 7.80 14.61 1.54
C TYR A 70 7.13 13.27 1.85
N LEU A 71 6.15 12.88 1.03
CA LEU A 71 5.40 11.65 1.22
C LEU A 71 6.11 10.39 0.70
N ASN A 72 7.22 10.52 -0.05
CA ASN A 72 7.88 9.40 -0.72
C ASN A 72 8.66 8.41 0.18
N THR A 73 8.59 8.54 1.50
CA THR A 73 9.22 7.57 2.42
C THR A 73 8.17 6.76 3.15
N GLN A 74 8.41 5.47 3.24
CA GLN A 74 7.53 4.47 3.83
C GLN A 74 8.40 3.32 4.34
N GLU A 75 8.31 3.03 5.64
CA GLU A 75 9.01 1.92 6.28
C GLU A 75 8.40 0.58 5.86
N LEU A 76 9.21 -0.49 5.83
CA LEU A 76 8.71 -1.85 5.56
C LEU A 76 7.82 -2.35 6.68
N ASP A 77 8.27 -2.16 7.92
CA ASP A 77 7.46 -2.45 9.09
C ASP A 77 6.40 -1.36 9.27
N TYR A 78 5.18 -1.78 9.58
CA TYR A 78 4.06 -0.86 9.79
C TYR A 78 3.84 0.11 8.61
N GLY A 79 3.81 -0.42 7.39
CA GLY A 79 3.72 0.37 6.16
C GLY A 79 2.52 1.34 6.05
N LEU A 80 1.49 1.23 6.90
CA LEU A 80 0.35 2.15 6.98
C LEU A 80 0.30 2.95 8.30
N GLY A 81 1.35 2.86 9.12
CA GLY A 81 1.46 3.47 10.44
C GLY A 81 2.01 4.89 10.43
N LYS A 82 2.59 5.30 11.56
CA LYS A 82 3.02 6.69 11.84
C LYS A 82 4.06 7.22 10.85
N HIS A 83 4.94 6.36 10.34
CA HIS A 83 6.01 6.73 9.41
C HIS A 83 5.64 6.49 7.93
N SER A 84 4.38 6.12 7.66
CA SER A 84 3.85 5.96 6.30
C SER A 84 3.39 7.29 5.68
N PRO A 85 3.06 7.31 4.39
CA PRO A 85 2.37 8.45 3.76
C PRO A 85 1.08 8.87 4.50
N LEU A 86 0.31 7.93 5.06
CA LEU A 86 -0.89 8.25 5.85
C LEU A 86 -0.54 9.01 7.13
N GLY A 87 0.47 8.53 7.87
CA GLY A 87 0.93 9.18 9.08
C GLY A 87 1.36 10.61 8.82
N LYS A 88 2.10 10.83 7.72
CA LYS A 88 2.52 12.16 7.28
C LYS A 88 1.35 13.06 6.89
N LEU A 89 0.38 12.55 6.14
CA LEU A 89 -0.84 13.29 5.78
C LEU A 89 -1.67 13.67 7.01
N TYR A 90 -1.63 12.86 8.06
CA TYR A 90 -2.34 13.11 9.32
C TYR A 90 -1.67 14.17 10.21
N LEU A 91 -0.34 14.34 10.11
CA LEU A 91 0.37 15.32 10.95
C LEU A 91 -0.19 16.74 10.77
N LYS A 92 -0.20 17.48 11.90
CA LYS A 92 -1.12 18.58 12.28
C LYS A 92 -1.32 19.76 11.32
N ASN A 93 -0.65 19.83 10.17
CA ASN A 93 -0.69 20.99 9.27
C ASN A 93 -1.12 20.65 7.83
N ASN A 94 -1.47 19.41 7.52
CA ASN A 94 -1.72 19.00 6.13
C ASN A 94 -3.20 19.07 5.70
N ASN A 95 -4.16 19.26 6.62
CA ASN A 95 -5.61 19.36 6.34
C ASN A 95 -6.12 18.37 5.26
N ALA A 96 -5.53 17.17 5.25
CA ALA A 96 -5.75 16.19 4.20
C ALA A 96 -7.22 15.80 4.15
N LYS A 97 -7.73 15.62 2.92
CA LYS A 97 -9.10 15.18 2.67
C LYS A 97 -9.08 13.80 2.05
N ILE A 98 -10.08 13.00 2.40
CA ILE A 98 -10.33 11.70 1.79
C ILE A 98 -11.54 11.88 0.89
N VAL A 99 -11.43 11.39 -0.34
CA VAL A 99 -12.52 11.43 -1.32
C VAL A 99 -12.83 10.00 -1.71
N LEU A 100 -14.09 9.59 -1.48
CA LEU A 100 -14.61 8.29 -1.86
C LEU A 100 -15.50 8.49 -3.10
N ILE A 101 -15.05 8.04 -4.26
CA ILE A 101 -15.78 8.18 -5.53
C ILE A 101 -16.35 6.82 -5.92
N GLY A 102 -17.67 6.67 -5.86
CA GLY A 102 -18.34 5.42 -6.22
C GLY A 102 -18.00 4.23 -5.30
N THR A 103 -17.52 4.52 -4.09
CA THR A 103 -17.12 3.54 -3.07
C THR A 103 -17.54 4.03 -1.69
N ASP A 104 -17.42 3.18 -0.68
CA ASP A 104 -17.74 3.46 0.71
C ASP A 104 -16.51 3.29 1.63
N PHE A 105 -16.78 3.25 2.94
CA PHE A 105 -15.74 3.16 3.98
C PHE A 105 -14.96 1.84 3.98
N GLU A 106 -15.46 0.76 3.35
CA GLU A 106 -14.72 -0.52 3.23
C GLU A 106 -13.40 -0.32 2.45
N SER A 107 -13.36 0.67 1.56
CA SER A 107 -12.17 1.01 0.78
C SER A 107 -11.28 2.09 1.42
N ASN A 108 -11.64 2.60 2.60
CA ASN A 108 -10.94 3.73 3.20
C ASN A 108 -9.67 3.30 3.95
N THR A 109 -8.55 3.28 3.24
CA THR A 109 -7.22 2.93 3.79
C THR A 109 -6.79 3.79 4.97
N SER A 110 -7.31 5.02 5.13
CA SER A 110 -6.91 5.90 6.24
C SER A 110 -7.23 5.32 7.61
N ILE A 111 -8.23 4.43 7.69
CA ILE A 111 -8.65 3.80 8.95
C ILE A 111 -7.53 2.94 9.52
N HIS A 112 -6.69 2.32 8.67
CA HIS A 112 -5.54 1.52 9.12
C HIS A 112 -4.55 2.34 9.95
N LEU A 113 -4.41 3.64 9.69
CA LEU A 113 -3.57 4.50 10.53
C LEU A 113 -4.09 4.51 11.97
N ALA A 114 -5.41 4.61 12.17
CA ALA A 114 -6.01 4.60 13.51
C ALA A 114 -5.74 3.27 14.23
N GLU A 115 -5.72 2.14 13.51
CA GLU A 115 -5.39 0.83 14.08
C GLU A 115 -3.99 0.78 14.69
N HIS A 116 -3.03 1.55 14.15
CA HIS A 116 -1.68 1.70 14.70
C HIS A 116 -1.58 2.60 15.95
N TYR A 117 -2.66 3.33 16.30
CA TYR A 117 -2.76 4.09 17.55
C TYR A 117 -3.53 3.34 18.63
N LEU A 118 -4.25 2.28 18.26
CA LEU A 118 -4.80 1.34 19.21
C LEU A 118 -3.65 0.48 19.71
N ASN A 119 -3.44 0.39 21.03
CA ASN A 119 -2.45 -0.50 21.65
C ASN A 119 -2.85 -1.99 21.49
N ARG A 120 -3.06 -2.45 20.26
CA ARG A 120 -3.33 -3.85 19.91
C ARG A 120 -2.03 -4.63 19.99
N LYS A 121 -2.12 -5.89 20.41
CA LYS A 121 -0.99 -6.82 20.31
C LYS A 121 -0.64 -7.02 18.83
N THR A 122 0.56 -6.64 18.46
CA THR A 122 1.14 -6.94 17.15
C THR A 122 1.70 -8.35 17.17
N ILE A 123 1.28 -9.18 16.21
CA ILE A 123 1.93 -10.46 15.96
C ILE A 123 3.11 -10.14 15.03
N ILE A 124 4.26 -9.84 15.61
CA ILE A 124 5.51 -9.80 14.86
C ILE A 124 6.02 -11.24 14.89
N GLN A 125 6.02 -11.89 13.72
CA GLN A 125 6.70 -13.19 13.55
C GLN A 125 8.19 -12.96 13.32
#